data_AF-A0A924K3V6-F1
#
_entry.id   AF-A0A924K3V6-F1
#
_cell.length_a   1.000
_cell.length_b   1.000
_cell.length_c   1.000
_cell.angle_alpha   90.00
_cell.angle_beta   90.00
_cell.angle_gamma   90.00
#
_symmetry.space_group_name_H-M   'P 1'
#
loop_
_entity.id
_entity.type
_entity.pdbx_description
1 polymer ?
#
loop_
_entity_poly.entity_id
_entity_poly.type
_entity_poly.pdbx_seq_one_letter_code
_entity_poly.pdbx_strand_id
1 'polypeptide(L)'
;MHTPTSPQDPQTAQLMEQILYEVKRVVVGQDRFLERVMVAILAQGHLLVEGVPGLAKTLTVKTLANTIQGNFKRIQFTPDLVPADLVGTRIYNQKTGDFSTSLGPVFTNLLLADEINRAPAKVQSALLEVMQERQVTIAGITHKVPEPFLVMATQNPIETEGTYPLPEAQVDRFMMKVLVDYPTEEEEFVIVQRVIGPAVAVSSVATTEQLAGLQRECRQVYVDPSLIQYAVRLVSATRNPEKYGMNDLARFITFGASPRASINLTEGARALAMLRGRTYALPEDMTDLVPDVLRHRVVLSYEALSEGLSPDALIAKIMTKISSPAKPLEHERLAA
;
A
#
# COMPACT_ATOMS: atom_id res chain seq x y z
N MET A 1 -18.44 8.16 -29.47
CA MET A 1 -19.36 8.67 -28.44
C MET A 1 -19.39 7.64 -27.32
N HIS A 2 -18.53 7.78 -26.32
CA HIS A 2 -18.55 6.93 -25.13
C HIS A 2 -19.54 7.55 -24.15
N THR A 3 -20.69 6.90 -23.99
CA THR A 3 -21.66 7.22 -22.95
C THR A 3 -20.96 7.13 -21.59
N PRO A 4 -21.08 8.13 -20.71
CA PRO A 4 -20.54 8.02 -19.35
C PRO A 4 -21.21 6.83 -18.67
N THR A 5 -20.39 5.91 -18.17
CA THR A 5 -20.83 4.80 -17.35
C THR A 5 -21.67 5.32 -16.19
N SER A 6 -22.79 4.62 -15.98
CA SER A 6 -23.87 4.88 -15.03
C SER A 6 -23.41 5.32 -13.63
N PRO A 7 -24.27 6.01 -12.85
CA PRO A 7 -24.03 6.21 -11.42
C PRO A 7 -23.72 4.85 -10.78
N GLN A 8 -22.73 4.81 -9.88
CA GLN A 8 -22.18 3.58 -9.26
C GLN A 8 -23.26 2.53 -9.05
N ASP A 9 -22.96 1.27 -9.38
CA ASP A 9 -23.81 0.17 -8.94
C ASP A 9 -23.99 0.30 -7.42
N PRO A 10 -25.22 0.54 -6.90
CA PRO A 10 -25.45 0.70 -5.47
C PRO A 10 -24.87 -0.46 -4.64
N GLN A 11 -24.74 -1.63 -5.26
CA GLN A 11 -24.15 -2.82 -4.66
C GLN A 11 -22.65 -2.66 -4.36
N THR A 12 -21.90 -1.94 -5.19
CA THR A 12 -20.44 -1.72 -5.03
C THR A 12 -20.13 -0.86 -3.81
N ALA A 13 -20.79 0.29 -3.69
CA ALA A 13 -20.63 1.20 -2.56
C ALA A 13 -21.04 0.50 -1.25
N GLN A 14 -22.18 -0.19 -1.28
CA GLN A 14 -22.69 -0.93 -0.13
C GLN A 14 -21.72 -2.04 0.32
N LEU A 15 -21.12 -2.79 -0.62
CA LEU A 15 -20.17 -3.85 -0.28
C LEU A 15 -18.90 -3.30 0.37
N MET A 16 -18.35 -2.19 -0.14
CA MET A 16 -17.17 -1.55 0.46
C MET A 16 -17.46 -1.02 1.86
N GLU A 17 -18.61 -0.37 2.06
CA GLU A 17 -19.04 0.11 3.37
C GLU A 17 -19.20 -1.06 4.37
N GLN A 18 -19.77 -2.18 3.94
CA GLN A 18 -19.88 -3.39 4.75
C GLN A 18 -18.51 -3.96 5.15
N ILE A 19 -17.56 -4.04 4.21
CA ILE A 19 -16.19 -4.49 4.50
C ILE A 19 -15.54 -3.56 5.53
N LEU A 20 -15.60 -2.25 5.32
CA LEU A 20 -15.01 -1.27 6.23
C LEU A 20 -15.66 -1.33 7.62
N TYR A 21 -16.98 -1.44 7.68
CA TYR A 21 -17.72 -1.56 8.93
C TYR A 21 -17.28 -2.78 9.74
N GLU A 22 -17.23 -3.97 9.12
CA GLU A 22 -16.79 -5.19 9.81
C GLU A 22 -15.36 -5.10 10.33
N VAL A 23 -14.44 -4.48 9.58
CA VAL A 23 -13.06 -4.30 10.06
C VAL A 23 -12.99 -3.31 11.21
N LYS A 24 -13.73 -2.19 11.17
CA LYS A 24 -13.77 -1.17 12.24
C LYS A 24 -14.44 -1.65 13.54
N ARG A 25 -15.24 -2.72 13.48
CA ARG A 25 -15.76 -3.39 14.69
C ARG A 25 -14.67 -4.05 15.51
N VAL A 26 -13.55 -4.42 14.89
CA VAL A 26 -12.41 -5.06 15.54
C VAL A 26 -11.26 -4.09 15.75
N VAL A 27 -10.87 -3.37 14.69
CA VAL A 27 -9.75 -2.42 14.70
C VAL A 27 -10.20 -1.04 15.19
N VAL A 28 -9.41 -0.40 16.05
CA VAL A 28 -9.69 0.92 16.64
C VAL A 28 -8.55 1.88 16.29
N GLY A 29 -8.87 3.14 16.04
CA GLY A 29 -7.89 4.23 15.97
C GLY A 29 -6.92 4.17 14.79
N GLN A 30 -7.31 3.46 13.74
CA GLN A 30 -6.47 3.22 12.57
C GLN A 30 -7.22 3.51 11.27
N ASP A 31 -8.12 4.49 11.28
CA ASP A 31 -8.94 4.82 10.11
C ASP A 31 -8.10 5.14 8.89
N ARG A 32 -7.06 5.98 9.06
CA ARG A 32 -6.14 6.31 7.95
C ARG A 32 -5.38 5.08 7.47
N PHE A 33 -4.85 4.26 8.38
CA PHE A 33 -4.14 3.05 8.01
C PHE A 33 -5.06 2.07 7.25
N LEU A 34 -6.27 1.83 7.76
CA LEU A 34 -7.27 0.98 7.12
C LEU A 34 -7.66 1.51 5.75
N GLU A 35 -7.86 2.82 5.60
CA GLU A 35 -8.10 3.46 4.30
C GLU A 35 -6.96 3.18 3.33
N ARG A 36 -5.70 3.31 3.76
CA ARG A 36 -4.53 3.00 2.91
C ARG A 36 -4.42 1.52 2.55
N VAL A 37 -4.81 0.61 3.44
CA VAL A 37 -4.92 -0.83 3.15
C VAL A 37 -5.97 -1.09 2.08
N MET A 38 -7.15 -0.48 2.19
CA MET A 38 -8.20 -0.62 1.19
C MET A 38 -7.80 -0.01 -0.16
N VAL A 39 -7.14 1.16 -0.16
CA VAL A 39 -6.57 1.76 -1.37
C VAL A 39 -5.59 0.81 -2.04
N ALA A 40 -4.66 0.21 -1.28
CA ALA A 40 -3.68 -0.72 -1.83
C ALA A 40 -4.34 -1.97 -2.42
N ILE A 41 -5.37 -2.52 -1.78
CA ILE A 41 -6.11 -3.66 -2.31
C ILE A 41 -6.83 -3.29 -3.61
N LEU A 42 -7.58 -2.19 -3.64
CA LEU A 42 -8.35 -1.78 -4.83
C LEU A 42 -7.45 -1.41 -6.01
N ALA A 43 -6.36 -0.68 -5.74
CA ALA A 43 -5.34 -0.33 -6.73
C ALA A 43 -4.36 -1.48 -7.04
N GLN A 44 -4.53 -2.64 -6.39
CA GLN A 44 -3.66 -3.82 -6.51
C GLN A 44 -2.17 -3.51 -6.23
N GLY A 45 -1.89 -2.53 -5.38
CA GLY A 45 -0.55 -2.17 -4.92
C GLY A 45 -0.16 -2.90 -3.63
N HIS A 46 1.09 -2.76 -3.22
CA HIS A 46 1.64 -3.32 -1.97
C HIS A 46 2.00 -2.22 -0.98
N LEU A 47 1.98 -2.53 0.31
CA LEU A 47 2.26 -1.57 1.37
C LEU A 47 3.57 -1.88 2.09
N LEU A 48 4.34 -0.83 2.34
CA LEU A 48 5.40 -0.82 3.34
C LEU A 48 4.87 -0.06 4.56
N VAL A 49 4.95 -0.67 5.73
CA VAL A 49 4.40 -0.11 6.97
C VAL A 49 5.53 0.08 7.95
N GLU A 50 5.83 1.32 8.27
CA GLU A 50 6.79 1.66 9.31
C GLU A 50 6.02 2.08 10.55
N GLY A 51 6.38 1.53 11.70
CA GLY A 51 5.76 1.89 12.96
C GLY A 51 6.09 0.88 14.04
N VAL A 52 5.87 1.29 15.28
CA VAL A 52 6.22 0.52 16.47
C VAL A 52 5.48 -0.83 16.54
N PRO A 53 6.08 -1.83 17.21
CA PRO A 53 5.43 -3.13 17.42
C PRO A 53 4.18 -2.97 18.29
N GLY A 54 3.25 -3.92 18.16
CA GLY A 54 2.04 -3.96 19.00
C GLY A 54 0.84 -3.16 18.49
N LEU A 55 0.95 -2.42 17.38
CA LEU A 55 -0.12 -1.60 16.83
C LEU A 55 -1.18 -2.38 16.03
N ALA A 56 -1.60 -3.56 16.48
CA ALA A 56 -2.70 -4.34 15.87
C ALA A 56 -2.61 -4.58 14.34
N LYS A 57 -1.46 -4.37 13.66
CA LYS A 57 -1.30 -4.53 12.20
C LYS A 57 -1.71 -5.93 11.74
N THR A 58 -1.27 -6.96 12.48
CA THR A 58 -1.66 -8.36 12.26
C THR A 58 -3.16 -8.57 12.42
N LEU A 59 -3.79 -7.93 13.40
CA LEU A 59 -5.22 -8.01 13.62
C LEU A 59 -5.98 -7.37 12.44
N THR A 60 -5.53 -6.21 11.95
CA THR A 60 -6.13 -5.51 10.81
C THR A 60 -6.11 -6.36 9.55
N VAL A 61 -4.94 -6.89 9.16
CA VAL A 61 -4.83 -7.70 7.93
C VAL A 61 -5.58 -9.02 8.06
N LYS A 62 -5.52 -9.69 9.22
CA LYS A 62 -6.25 -10.94 9.45
C LYS A 62 -7.77 -10.74 9.43
N THR A 63 -8.26 -9.67 10.07
CA THR A 63 -9.67 -9.31 10.08
C THR A 63 -10.16 -9.03 8.67
N LEU A 64 -9.39 -8.27 7.90
CA LEU A 64 -9.71 -7.97 6.52
C LEU A 64 -9.76 -9.24 5.65
N ALA A 65 -8.80 -10.15 5.78
CA ALA A 65 -8.82 -11.45 5.08
C ALA A 65 -10.10 -12.24 5.37
N ASN A 66 -10.47 -12.35 6.65
CA ASN A 66 -11.69 -13.05 7.08
C ASN A 66 -12.95 -12.39 6.52
N THR A 67 -12.98 -11.05 6.49
CA THR A 67 -14.10 -10.25 5.97
C THR A 67 -14.34 -10.52 4.48
N ILE A 68 -13.27 -10.77 3.70
CA ILE A 68 -13.30 -10.99 2.24
C ILE A 68 -13.19 -12.47 1.80
N GLN A 69 -13.33 -13.44 2.73
CA GLN A 69 -13.08 -14.87 2.47
C GLN A 69 -11.69 -15.17 1.88
N GLY A 70 -10.73 -14.29 2.11
CA GLY A 70 -9.37 -14.44 1.62
C GLY A 70 -8.51 -15.26 2.58
N ASN A 71 -7.48 -15.89 2.02
CA ASN A 71 -6.44 -16.52 2.82
C ASN A 71 -5.49 -15.47 3.40
N PHE A 72 -5.11 -15.66 4.66
CA PHE A 72 -4.10 -14.86 5.35
C PHE A 72 -2.91 -15.74 5.72
N LYS A 73 -1.71 -15.24 5.45
CA LYS A 73 -0.48 -15.80 6.02
C LYS A 73 0.38 -14.68 6.59
N ARG A 74 1.09 -15.01 7.67
CA ARG A 74 2.10 -14.17 8.30
C ARG A 74 3.43 -14.87 8.19
N ILE A 75 4.47 -14.13 7.81
CA ILE A 75 5.85 -14.58 7.83
C ILE A 75 6.68 -13.55 8.59
N GLN A 76 7.51 -14.04 9.50
CA GLN A 76 8.51 -13.23 10.18
C GLN A 76 9.81 -13.31 9.38
N PHE A 77 10.35 -12.18 8.98
CA PHE A 77 11.65 -12.14 8.32
C PHE A 77 12.75 -12.23 9.38
N THR A 78 13.66 -13.18 9.19
CA THR A 78 14.77 -13.46 10.08
C THR A 78 16.07 -13.62 9.29
N PRO A 79 17.25 -13.46 9.91
CA PRO A 79 18.54 -13.53 9.21
C PRO A 79 18.83 -14.90 8.56
N ASP A 80 18.23 -15.97 9.08
CA ASP A 80 18.39 -17.36 8.64
C ASP A 80 17.41 -17.77 7.52
N LEU A 81 16.41 -16.93 7.23
CA LEU A 81 15.41 -17.22 6.21
C LEU A 81 16.08 -17.35 4.83
N VAL A 82 15.65 -18.34 4.03
CA VAL A 82 16.10 -18.48 2.64
C VAL A 82 14.94 -18.23 1.65
N PRO A 83 15.22 -17.88 0.39
CA PRO A 83 14.15 -17.64 -0.60
C PRO A 83 13.16 -18.81 -0.73
N ALA A 84 13.64 -20.05 -0.60
CA ALA A 84 12.82 -21.26 -0.67
C ALA A 84 11.76 -21.33 0.45
N ASP A 85 12.02 -20.75 1.62
CA ASP A 85 11.04 -20.71 2.72
C ASP A 85 9.87 -19.78 2.41
N LEU A 86 10.09 -18.80 1.54
CA LEU A 86 9.09 -17.83 1.12
C LEU A 86 8.29 -18.33 -0.09
N VAL A 87 8.99 -18.85 -1.10
CA VAL A 87 8.36 -19.28 -2.36
C VAL A 87 7.88 -20.72 -2.34
N GLY A 88 8.52 -21.58 -1.56
CA GLY A 88 8.26 -23.01 -1.53
C GLY A 88 9.39 -23.84 -2.13
N THR A 89 9.30 -25.15 -1.93
CA THR A 89 10.34 -26.10 -2.31
C THR A 89 9.72 -27.44 -2.74
N ARG A 90 10.52 -28.30 -3.36
CA ARG A 90 10.12 -29.70 -3.62
C ARG A 90 10.46 -30.57 -2.43
N ILE A 91 9.47 -31.29 -1.94
CA ILE A 91 9.58 -32.24 -0.84
C ILE A 91 9.52 -33.64 -1.42
N TYR A 92 10.52 -34.45 -1.11
CA TYR A 92 10.54 -35.88 -1.43
C TYR A 92 9.64 -36.64 -0.46
N ASN A 93 8.60 -37.28 -0.98
CA ASN A 93 7.71 -38.12 -0.19
C ASN A 93 8.29 -39.55 -0.12
N GLN A 94 8.87 -39.90 1.02
CA GLN A 94 9.47 -41.22 1.23
C GLN A 94 8.48 -42.39 1.08
N LYS A 95 7.18 -42.17 1.29
CA LYS A 95 6.16 -43.22 1.18
C LYS A 95 5.82 -43.56 -0.27
N THR A 96 5.83 -42.57 -1.16
CA THR A 96 5.47 -42.76 -2.58
C THR A 96 6.69 -42.82 -3.49
N GLY A 97 7.84 -42.30 -3.04
CA GLY A 97 9.04 -42.16 -3.87
C GLY A 97 9.00 -40.95 -4.82
N ASP A 98 7.99 -40.08 -4.68
CA ASP A 98 7.76 -38.96 -5.59
C ASP A 98 8.18 -37.62 -4.96
N PHE A 99 8.56 -36.67 -5.82
CA PHE A 99 8.79 -35.28 -5.43
C PHE A 99 7.52 -34.45 -5.62
N SER A 100 6.95 -33.98 -4.51
CA SER A 100 5.80 -33.06 -4.49
C SER A 100 6.25 -31.62 -4.27
N THR A 101 5.54 -30.64 -4.83
CA THR A 101 5.81 -29.22 -4.59
C THR A 101 5.04 -28.76 -3.35
N SER A 102 5.75 -28.19 -2.38
CA SER A 102 5.18 -27.50 -1.23
C SER A 102 5.25 -26.00 -1.46
N LEU A 103 4.09 -25.37 -1.56
CA LEU A 103 3.97 -23.93 -1.81
C LEU A 103 4.27 -23.13 -0.54
N GLY A 104 5.08 -22.08 -0.70
CA GLY A 104 5.46 -21.20 0.40
C GLY A 104 4.32 -20.27 0.89
N PRO A 105 4.59 -19.43 1.89
CA PRO A 105 3.62 -18.50 2.46
C PRO A 105 3.15 -17.40 1.51
N VAL A 106 3.87 -17.12 0.40
CA VAL A 106 3.41 -16.14 -0.60
C VAL A 106 2.14 -16.55 -1.34
N PHE A 107 1.80 -17.84 -1.34
CA PHE A 107 0.56 -18.34 -1.92
C PHE A 107 -0.62 -18.13 -0.97
N THR A 108 -1.03 -16.87 -0.84
CA THR A 108 -2.12 -16.38 0.01
C THR A 108 -2.73 -15.11 -0.61
N ASN A 109 -3.92 -14.67 -0.18
CA ASN A 109 -4.48 -13.41 -0.66
C ASN A 109 -3.86 -12.20 0.03
N LEU A 110 -3.78 -12.24 1.37
CA LEU A 110 -3.12 -11.20 2.17
C LEU A 110 -1.90 -11.80 2.88
N LEU A 111 -0.72 -11.25 2.58
CA LEU A 111 0.55 -11.63 3.23
C LEU A 111 1.02 -10.49 4.12
N LEU A 112 1.22 -10.77 5.41
CA LEU A 112 1.97 -9.92 6.33
C LEU A 112 3.42 -10.40 6.41
N ALA A 113 4.35 -9.60 5.91
CA ALA A 113 5.79 -9.84 5.96
C ALA A 113 6.42 -8.95 7.03
N ASP A 114 6.56 -9.49 8.25
CA ASP A 114 7.07 -8.72 9.38
C ASP A 114 8.58 -8.56 9.35
N GLU A 115 9.05 -7.34 9.65
CA GLU A 115 10.46 -6.97 9.78
C GLU A 115 11.29 -7.35 8.54
N ILE A 116 10.81 -6.95 7.35
CA ILE A 116 11.45 -7.27 6.07
C ILE A 116 12.95 -6.88 6.02
N ASN A 117 13.34 -5.88 6.81
CA ASN A 117 14.71 -5.43 6.98
C ASN A 117 15.59 -6.39 7.81
N ARG A 118 15.10 -7.49 8.38
CA ARG A 118 15.93 -8.48 9.11
C ARG A 118 16.41 -9.63 8.25
N ALA A 119 15.81 -9.87 7.08
CA ALA A 119 16.27 -10.94 6.19
C ALA A 119 17.35 -10.45 5.22
N PRO A 120 18.21 -11.36 4.71
CA PRO A 120 19.18 -11.03 3.68
C PRO A 120 18.54 -10.50 2.40
N ALA A 121 19.30 -9.68 1.64
CA ALA A 121 18.83 -9.06 0.40
C ALA A 121 18.28 -10.04 -0.65
N LYS A 122 18.75 -11.31 -0.66
CA LYS A 122 18.24 -12.36 -1.55
C LYS A 122 16.78 -12.73 -1.23
N VAL A 123 16.42 -12.79 0.05
CA VAL A 123 15.04 -13.10 0.49
C VAL A 123 14.12 -11.92 0.21
N GLN A 124 14.59 -10.70 0.49
CA GLN A 124 13.88 -9.46 0.15
C GLN A 124 13.60 -9.42 -1.36
N SER A 125 14.60 -9.70 -2.19
CA SER A 125 14.46 -9.74 -3.65
C SER A 125 13.43 -10.78 -4.11
N ALA A 126 13.41 -11.97 -3.50
CA ALA A 126 12.43 -13.01 -3.82
C ALA A 126 10.99 -12.54 -3.55
N LEU A 127 10.74 -11.88 -2.40
CA LEU A 127 9.41 -11.32 -2.10
C LEU A 127 8.99 -10.27 -3.12
N LEU A 128 9.91 -9.37 -3.46
CA LEU A 128 9.67 -8.27 -4.38
C LEU A 128 9.46 -8.75 -5.82
N GLU A 129 10.08 -9.85 -6.21
CA GLU A 129 9.83 -10.55 -7.47
C GLU A 129 8.40 -11.09 -7.49
N VAL A 130 7.96 -11.77 -6.44
CA VAL A 130 6.56 -12.27 -6.35
C VAL A 130 5.56 -11.12 -6.40
N MET A 131 5.84 -10.00 -5.75
CA MET A 131 5.01 -8.79 -5.81
C MET A 131 4.87 -8.25 -7.24
N GLN A 132 5.94 -8.25 -8.01
CA GLN A 132 5.96 -7.68 -9.36
C GLN A 132 5.40 -8.64 -10.41
N GLU A 133 5.76 -9.92 -10.34
CA GLU A 133 5.43 -10.93 -11.35
C GLU A 133 4.13 -11.69 -11.04
N ARG A 134 3.65 -11.65 -9.78
CA ARG A 134 2.46 -12.38 -9.29
C ARG A 134 2.52 -13.90 -9.56
N GLN A 135 3.72 -14.45 -9.66
CA GLN A 135 3.97 -15.87 -9.86
C GLN A 135 5.36 -16.25 -9.36
N VAL A 136 5.56 -17.54 -9.13
CA VAL A 136 6.87 -18.10 -8.80
C VAL A 136 7.10 -19.38 -9.59
N THR A 137 8.32 -19.59 -10.06
CA THR A 137 8.72 -20.84 -10.71
C THR A 137 9.48 -21.73 -9.74
N ILE A 138 8.96 -22.93 -9.47
CA ILE A 138 9.59 -23.92 -8.59
C ILE A 138 9.96 -25.13 -9.45
N ALA A 139 11.25 -25.40 -9.60
CA ALA A 139 11.79 -26.50 -10.40
C ALA A 139 11.22 -26.59 -11.84
N GLY A 140 11.08 -25.44 -12.50
CA GLY A 140 10.58 -25.35 -13.88
C GLY A 140 9.06 -25.30 -14.02
N ILE A 141 8.29 -25.41 -12.93
CA ILE A 141 6.83 -25.27 -12.95
C ILE A 141 6.45 -23.90 -12.38
N THR A 142 5.73 -23.09 -13.15
CA THR A 142 5.24 -21.78 -12.72
C THR A 142 3.92 -21.90 -11.97
N HIS A 143 3.85 -21.28 -10.80
CA HIS A 143 2.70 -21.23 -9.93
C HIS A 143 2.28 -19.77 -9.72
N LYS A 144 1.02 -19.43 -10.00
CA LYS A 144 0.48 -18.08 -9.78
C LYS A 144 0.04 -17.88 -8.34
N VAL A 145 0.23 -16.69 -7.80
CA VAL A 145 -0.36 -16.32 -6.50
C VAL A 145 -1.88 -16.13 -6.62
N PRO A 146 -2.66 -16.37 -5.56
CA PRO A 146 -4.11 -16.12 -5.57
C PRO A 146 -4.45 -14.67 -5.89
N GLU A 147 -5.54 -14.43 -6.60
CA GLU A 147 -6.09 -13.08 -6.82
C GLU A 147 -7.33 -12.88 -5.93
N PRO A 148 -7.47 -11.75 -5.23
CA PRO A 148 -6.52 -10.64 -5.12
C PRO A 148 -5.31 -10.98 -4.24
N PHE A 149 -4.18 -10.33 -4.53
CA PHE A 149 -2.90 -10.49 -3.80
C PHE A 149 -2.41 -9.14 -3.26
N LEU A 150 -2.23 -9.05 -1.95
CA LEU A 150 -1.62 -7.93 -1.24
C LEU A 150 -0.47 -8.42 -0.38
N VAL A 151 0.63 -7.66 -0.40
CA VAL A 151 1.73 -7.81 0.55
C VAL A 151 1.77 -6.54 1.39
N MET A 152 1.72 -6.72 2.70
CA MET A 152 2.02 -5.70 3.68
C MET A 152 3.34 -6.08 4.34
N ALA A 153 4.40 -5.34 4.02
CA ALA A 153 5.69 -5.52 4.66
C ALA A 153 5.85 -4.53 5.81
N THR A 154 6.37 -4.95 6.96
CA THR A 154 6.65 -4.05 8.08
C THR A 154 8.15 -3.82 8.25
N GLN A 155 8.52 -2.60 8.64
CA GLN A 155 9.86 -2.25 9.07
C GLN A 155 9.80 -1.69 10.49
N ASN A 156 10.69 -2.18 11.35
CA ASN A 156 10.88 -1.62 12.67
C ASN A 156 12.01 -0.58 12.61
N PRO A 157 11.73 0.72 12.88
CA PRO A 157 12.74 1.77 12.78
C PRO A 157 13.73 1.80 13.96
N ILE A 158 13.43 1.09 15.06
CA ILE A 158 14.20 1.18 16.32
C ILE A 158 15.38 0.19 16.35
N GLU A 159 15.25 -0.96 15.69
CA GLU A 159 16.30 -1.98 15.70
C GLU A 159 17.37 -1.66 14.65
N THR A 160 18.59 -1.36 15.11
CA THR A 160 19.76 -1.12 14.23
C THR A 160 20.68 -2.33 14.09
N GLU A 161 20.61 -3.31 15.02
CA GLU A 161 21.44 -4.50 14.98
C GLU A 161 20.83 -5.60 14.09
N GLY A 162 21.63 -6.17 13.19
CA GLY A 162 21.19 -7.27 12.34
C GLY A 162 20.18 -6.89 11.25
N THR A 163 20.07 -5.59 10.92
CA THR A 163 19.18 -5.12 9.86
C THR A 163 19.91 -4.87 8.54
N TYR A 164 19.27 -5.29 7.46
CA TYR A 164 19.61 -5.05 6.07
C TYR A 164 18.59 -4.05 5.49
N PRO A 165 18.94 -2.75 5.39
CA PRO A 165 18.03 -1.75 4.82
C PRO A 165 17.69 -2.13 3.37
N LEU A 166 16.43 -1.93 3.00
CA LEU A 166 16.02 -2.15 1.61
C LEU A 166 16.64 -1.07 0.74
N PRO A 167 17.37 -1.43 -0.34
CA PRO A 167 17.81 -0.47 -1.33
C PRO A 167 16.65 0.32 -1.94
N GLU A 168 16.86 1.56 -2.33
CA GLU A 168 15.80 2.45 -2.81
C GLU A 168 15.03 1.88 -4.02
N ALA A 169 15.74 1.19 -4.91
CA ALA A 169 15.12 0.49 -6.04
C ALA A 169 14.14 -0.61 -5.62
N GLN A 170 14.33 -1.19 -4.44
CA GLN A 170 13.42 -2.18 -3.85
C GLN A 170 12.22 -1.52 -3.18
N VAL A 171 12.46 -0.46 -2.41
CA VAL A 171 11.40 0.29 -1.73
C VAL A 171 10.43 0.94 -2.74
N ASP A 172 10.92 1.37 -3.90
CA ASP A 172 10.11 1.94 -4.99
C ASP A 172 9.02 0.98 -5.54
N ARG A 173 9.16 -0.34 -5.30
CA ARG A 173 8.14 -1.34 -5.69
C ARG A 173 6.89 -1.33 -4.82
N PHE A 174 6.97 -0.79 -3.60
CA PHE A 174 5.79 -0.61 -2.75
C PHE A 174 4.99 0.61 -3.20
N MET A 175 3.67 0.48 -3.30
CA MET A 175 2.78 1.56 -3.72
C MET A 175 2.90 2.74 -2.75
N MET A 176 2.80 2.46 -1.45
CA MET A 176 2.85 3.44 -0.37
C MET A 176 3.72 2.95 0.79
N LYS A 177 4.41 3.90 1.44
CA LYS A 177 4.99 3.74 2.76
C LYS A 177 4.09 4.46 3.77
N VAL A 178 3.42 3.70 4.62
CA VAL A 178 2.47 4.23 5.62
C VAL A 178 3.15 4.23 6.99
N LEU A 179 3.18 5.40 7.62
CA LEU A 179 3.63 5.55 9.00
C LEU A 179 2.45 5.29 9.94
N VAL A 180 2.65 4.47 10.96
CA VAL A 180 1.65 4.18 11.98
C VAL A 180 2.24 4.47 13.36
N ASP A 181 1.69 5.48 14.03
CA ASP A 181 2.05 5.89 15.38
C ASP A 181 1.21 5.18 16.45
N TYR A 182 1.56 5.40 17.71
CA TYR A 182 0.74 4.94 18.84
C TYR A 182 -0.66 5.54 18.78
N PRO A 183 -1.70 4.78 19.20
CA PRO A 183 -3.05 5.31 19.33
C PRO A 183 -3.09 6.45 20.35
N THR A 184 -4.07 7.31 20.22
CA THR A 184 -4.43 8.28 21.28
C THR A 184 -4.92 7.55 22.53
N GLU A 185 -4.92 8.23 23.69
CA GLU A 185 -5.41 7.64 24.96
C GLU A 185 -6.86 7.13 24.84
N GLU A 186 -7.71 7.85 24.10
CA GLU A 186 -9.10 7.47 23.86
C GLU A 186 -9.21 6.20 23.00
N GLU A 187 -8.42 6.11 21.93
CA GLU A 187 -8.34 4.92 21.08
C GLU A 187 -7.75 3.74 21.85
N GLU A 188 -6.70 3.95 22.65
CA GLU A 188 -6.07 2.92 23.47
C GLU A 188 -7.04 2.38 24.53
N PHE A 189 -7.82 3.25 25.18
CA PHE A 189 -8.86 2.84 26.10
C PHE A 189 -9.87 1.88 25.44
N VAL A 190 -10.33 2.20 24.23
CA VAL A 190 -11.27 1.35 23.48
C VAL A 190 -10.59 0.05 23.03
N ILE A 191 -9.30 0.07 22.66
CA ILE A 191 -8.52 -1.13 22.37
C ILE A 191 -8.50 -2.05 23.59
N VAL A 192 -8.15 -1.52 24.77
CA VAL A 192 -8.13 -2.28 26.03
C VAL A 192 -9.51 -2.86 26.32
N GLN A 193 -10.59 -2.06 26.23
CA GLN A 193 -11.95 -2.54 26.43
C GLN A 193 -12.34 -3.69 25.50
N ARG A 194 -11.96 -3.64 24.22
CA ARG A 194 -12.24 -4.72 23.26
C ARG A 194 -11.43 -5.98 23.54
N VAL A 195 -10.18 -5.84 23.98
CA VAL A 195 -9.29 -6.98 24.27
C VAL A 195 -9.71 -7.71 25.55
N ILE A 196 -10.14 -6.99 26.58
CA ILE A 196 -10.63 -7.60 27.85
C ILE A 196 -12.08 -8.07 27.75
N GLY A 197 -12.84 -7.55 26.78
CA GLY A 197 -14.23 -7.91 26.52
C GLY A 197 -14.39 -9.27 25.81
N PRO A 198 -15.63 -9.66 25.52
CA PRO A 198 -15.89 -10.86 24.73
C PRO A 198 -15.34 -10.71 23.31
N ALA A 199 -14.82 -11.81 22.76
CA ALA A 199 -14.28 -11.82 21.41
C ALA A 199 -15.35 -11.42 20.38
N VAL A 200 -15.03 -10.43 19.54
CA VAL A 200 -15.90 -10.01 18.44
C VAL A 200 -15.74 -11.00 17.29
N ALA A 201 -16.83 -11.69 16.95
CA ALA A 201 -16.88 -12.53 15.76
C ALA A 201 -16.97 -11.64 14.50
N VAL A 202 -16.01 -11.81 13.59
CA VAL A 202 -15.97 -11.13 12.29
C VAL A 202 -16.84 -11.92 11.32
N SER A 203 -17.79 -11.24 10.69
CA SER A 203 -18.59 -11.85 9.63
C SER A 203 -17.89 -11.74 8.29
N SER A 204 -17.98 -12.79 7.49
CA SER A 204 -17.60 -12.70 6.09
C SER A 204 -18.71 -11.98 5.32
N VAL A 205 -18.35 -10.90 4.63
CA VAL A 205 -19.31 -10.03 3.90
C VAL A 205 -19.04 -9.98 2.39
N ALA A 206 -17.81 -10.31 1.97
CA ALA A 206 -17.43 -10.35 0.56
C ALA A 206 -16.64 -11.63 0.25
N THR A 207 -16.68 -12.07 -1.00
CA THR A 207 -15.77 -13.11 -1.52
C THR A 207 -14.58 -12.48 -2.25
N THR A 208 -13.54 -13.28 -2.50
CA THR A 208 -12.37 -12.87 -3.29
C THR A 208 -12.75 -12.46 -4.72
N GLU A 209 -13.75 -13.10 -5.31
CA GLU A 209 -14.25 -12.81 -6.66
C GLU A 209 -15.00 -11.47 -6.71
N GLN A 210 -15.80 -11.18 -5.68
CA GLN A 210 -16.47 -9.89 -5.54
C GLN A 210 -15.43 -8.77 -5.39
N LEU A 211 -14.38 -8.97 -4.59
CA LEU A 211 -13.28 -8.03 -4.46
C LEU A 211 -12.52 -7.82 -5.78
N ALA A 212 -12.31 -8.88 -6.57
CA ALA A 212 -11.76 -8.76 -7.92
C ALA A 212 -12.71 -8.00 -8.89
N GLY A 213 -14.03 -8.07 -8.67
CA GLY A 213 -15.02 -7.19 -9.29
C GLY A 213 -14.77 -5.72 -8.96
N LEU A 214 -14.66 -5.39 -7.66
CA LEU A 214 -14.38 -4.04 -7.19
C LEU A 214 -13.06 -3.48 -7.76
N GLN A 215 -12.01 -4.30 -7.86
CA GLN A 215 -10.74 -3.88 -8.49
C GLN A 215 -10.89 -3.52 -9.97
N ARG A 216 -11.74 -4.24 -10.72
CA ARG A 216 -12.03 -3.93 -12.13
C ARG A 216 -12.82 -2.65 -12.27
N GLU A 217 -13.78 -2.41 -11.38
CA GLU A 217 -14.55 -1.17 -11.33
C GLU A 217 -13.68 0.03 -10.92
N CYS A 218 -12.79 -0.14 -9.94
CA CYS A 218 -11.81 0.86 -9.53
C CYS A 218 -10.99 1.39 -10.71
N ARG A 219 -10.56 0.50 -11.61
CA ARG A 219 -9.82 0.89 -12.82
C ARG A 219 -10.66 1.76 -13.77
N GLN A 220 -11.98 1.70 -13.72
CA GLN A 220 -12.88 2.52 -14.56
C GLN A 220 -13.18 3.90 -13.98
N VAL A 221 -12.83 4.17 -12.71
CA VAL A 221 -13.02 5.47 -12.06
C VAL A 221 -12.31 6.57 -12.84
N TYR A 222 -13.03 7.61 -13.27
CA TYR A 222 -12.47 8.66 -14.10
C TYR A 222 -11.38 9.47 -13.37
N VAL A 223 -10.28 9.77 -14.06
CA VAL A 223 -9.27 10.72 -13.60
C VAL A 223 -9.05 11.72 -14.72
N ASP A 224 -9.27 12.99 -14.41
CA ASP A 224 -9.09 14.08 -15.36
C ASP A 224 -7.61 14.16 -15.81
N PRO A 225 -7.31 14.40 -17.10
CA PRO A 225 -5.93 14.57 -17.58
C PRO A 225 -5.14 15.64 -16.82
N SER A 226 -5.79 16.69 -16.28
CA SER A 226 -5.14 17.70 -15.46
C SER A 226 -4.61 17.14 -14.13
N LEU A 227 -5.29 16.16 -13.53
CA LEU A 227 -4.83 15.45 -12.32
C LEU A 227 -3.63 14.57 -12.64
N ILE A 228 -3.65 13.88 -13.78
CA ILE A 228 -2.50 13.08 -14.24
C ILE A 228 -1.29 14.00 -14.48
N GLN A 229 -1.51 15.14 -15.14
CA GLN A 229 -0.47 16.13 -15.37
C GLN A 229 0.06 16.70 -14.06
N TYR A 230 -0.81 16.94 -13.07
CA TYR A 230 -0.41 17.36 -11.73
C TYR A 230 0.50 16.31 -11.05
N ALA A 231 0.13 15.02 -11.05
CA ALA A 231 0.98 13.95 -10.53
C ALA A 231 2.35 13.90 -11.22
N VAL A 232 2.38 14.05 -12.55
CA VAL A 232 3.63 14.09 -13.33
C VAL A 232 4.49 15.30 -12.96
N ARG A 233 3.89 16.48 -12.78
CA ARG A 233 4.60 17.70 -12.35
C ARG A 233 5.18 17.56 -10.95
N LEU A 234 4.41 17.05 -9.99
CA LEU A 234 4.90 16.76 -8.63
C LEU A 234 6.14 15.85 -8.66
N VAL A 235 6.03 14.72 -9.35
CA VAL A 235 7.13 13.74 -9.45
C VAL A 235 8.32 14.34 -10.21
N SER A 236 8.08 15.10 -11.28
CA SER A 236 9.13 15.79 -12.02
C SER A 236 9.88 16.81 -11.15
N ALA A 237 9.18 17.51 -10.26
CA ALA A 237 9.78 18.48 -9.36
C ALA A 237 10.64 17.86 -8.27
N THR A 238 10.35 16.64 -7.84
CA THR A 238 11.29 15.90 -6.97
C THR A 238 12.60 15.57 -7.69
N ARG A 239 12.61 15.46 -9.03
CA ARG A 239 13.79 15.13 -9.83
C ARG A 239 14.54 16.36 -10.34
N ASN A 240 13.82 17.44 -10.63
CA ASN A 240 14.36 18.66 -11.22
C ASN A 240 13.69 19.89 -10.57
N PRO A 241 13.88 20.13 -9.26
CA PRO A 241 13.19 21.21 -8.54
C PRO A 241 13.51 22.60 -9.12
N GLU A 242 14.69 22.78 -9.71
CA GLU A 242 15.13 24.02 -10.36
C GLU A 242 14.19 24.46 -11.50
N LYS A 243 13.67 23.50 -12.29
CA LYS A 243 12.73 23.78 -13.39
C LYS A 243 11.40 24.37 -12.92
N TYR A 244 11.12 24.26 -11.63
CA TYR A 244 9.91 24.73 -10.98
C TYR A 244 10.18 25.90 -10.04
N GLY A 245 11.36 26.53 -10.14
CA GLY A 245 11.74 27.70 -9.34
C GLY A 245 12.07 27.38 -7.88
N MET A 246 12.45 26.13 -7.57
CA MET A 246 12.80 25.64 -6.24
C MET A 246 14.31 25.30 -6.16
N ASN A 247 15.17 26.24 -6.55
CA ASN A 247 16.63 26.03 -6.60
C ASN A 247 17.22 25.69 -5.23
N ASP A 248 16.66 26.28 -4.17
CA ASP A 248 16.98 26.04 -2.78
C ASP A 248 16.70 24.61 -2.31
N LEU A 249 15.78 23.89 -2.98
CA LEU A 249 15.47 22.49 -2.69
C LEU A 249 16.35 21.50 -3.46
N ALA A 250 17.02 21.93 -4.54
CA ALA A 250 17.83 21.04 -5.38
C ALA A 250 18.95 20.35 -4.61
N ARG A 251 19.64 21.10 -3.75
CA ARG A 251 20.72 20.58 -2.90
C ARG A 251 20.26 19.56 -1.85
N PHE A 252 18.97 19.54 -1.52
CA PHE A 252 18.41 18.64 -0.50
C PHE A 252 17.98 17.28 -1.07
N ILE A 253 17.94 17.11 -2.40
CA ILE A 253 17.52 15.87 -3.06
C ILE A 253 18.68 15.27 -3.82
N THR A 254 19.09 14.05 -3.47
CA THR A 254 20.07 13.28 -4.24
C THR A 254 19.40 12.53 -5.39
N PHE A 255 18.24 11.90 -5.13
CA PHE A 255 17.44 11.23 -6.15
C PHE A 255 15.95 11.48 -5.92
N GLY A 256 15.26 11.92 -6.97
CA GLY A 256 13.81 12.12 -6.96
C GLY A 256 13.01 10.85 -7.28
N ALA A 257 11.69 10.97 -7.16
CA ALA A 257 10.78 9.85 -7.32
C ALA A 257 10.71 9.32 -8.77
N SER A 258 10.51 8.00 -8.90
CA SER A 258 10.39 7.31 -10.18
C SER A 258 9.01 7.53 -10.84
N PRO A 259 8.84 7.18 -12.13
CA PRO A 259 7.52 7.20 -12.78
C PRO A 259 6.45 6.33 -12.08
N ARG A 260 6.86 5.35 -11.25
CA ARG A 260 5.92 4.57 -10.43
C ARG A 260 5.13 5.46 -9.47
N ALA A 261 5.72 6.57 -9.01
CA ALA A 261 5.01 7.53 -8.17
C ALA A 261 3.80 8.14 -8.90
N SER A 262 3.95 8.59 -10.16
CA SER A 262 2.84 9.16 -10.92
C SER A 262 1.71 8.14 -11.16
N ILE A 263 2.09 6.89 -11.44
CA ILE A 263 1.15 5.78 -11.62
C ILE A 263 0.41 5.51 -10.30
N ASN A 264 1.14 5.34 -9.20
CA ASN A 264 0.56 5.01 -7.89
C ASN A 264 -0.29 6.13 -7.31
N LEU A 265 0.05 7.41 -7.56
CA LEU A 265 -0.83 8.54 -7.21
C LEU A 265 -2.14 8.48 -7.99
N THR A 266 -2.09 8.14 -9.27
CA THR A 266 -3.27 8.09 -10.15
C THR A 266 -4.18 6.91 -9.78
N GLU A 267 -3.62 5.70 -9.65
CA GLU A 267 -4.37 4.51 -9.24
C GLU A 267 -4.87 4.62 -7.80
N GLY A 268 -4.06 5.20 -6.91
CA GLY A 268 -4.47 5.48 -5.54
C GLY A 268 -5.62 6.48 -5.46
N ALA A 269 -5.59 7.55 -6.26
CA ALA A 269 -6.67 8.52 -6.32
C ALA A 269 -7.98 7.91 -6.85
N ARG A 270 -7.91 6.98 -7.82
CA ARG A 270 -9.07 6.20 -8.27
C ARG A 270 -9.67 5.39 -7.12
N ALA A 271 -8.83 4.63 -6.44
CA ALA A 271 -9.24 3.79 -5.33
C ALA A 271 -9.83 4.61 -4.17
N LEU A 272 -9.21 5.75 -3.82
CA LEU A 272 -9.70 6.61 -2.76
C LEU A 272 -11.00 7.31 -3.13
N ALA A 273 -11.16 7.76 -4.37
CA ALA A 273 -12.42 8.30 -4.87
C ALA A 273 -13.55 7.26 -4.80
N MET A 274 -13.26 6.01 -5.21
CA MET A 274 -14.20 4.90 -5.11
C MET A 274 -14.59 4.60 -3.67
N LEU A 275 -13.63 4.54 -2.75
CA LEU A 275 -13.88 4.36 -1.31
C LEU A 275 -14.73 5.49 -0.71
N ARG A 276 -14.62 6.70 -1.26
CA ARG A 276 -15.43 7.86 -0.88
C ARG A 276 -16.75 7.94 -1.66
N GLY A 277 -17.16 6.87 -2.33
CA GLY A 277 -18.45 6.78 -3.03
C GLY A 277 -18.53 7.58 -4.34
N ARG A 278 -17.40 7.88 -4.99
CA ARG A 278 -17.34 8.66 -6.24
C ARG A 278 -16.83 7.84 -7.42
N THR A 279 -17.34 8.15 -8.62
CA THR A 279 -16.87 7.58 -9.90
C THR A 279 -15.78 8.40 -10.58
N TYR A 280 -15.31 9.47 -9.94
CA TYR A 280 -14.26 10.35 -10.45
C TYR A 280 -13.35 10.84 -9.31
N ALA A 281 -12.06 10.94 -9.61
CA ALA A 281 -11.06 11.44 -8.68
C ALA A 281 -11.11 12.98 -8.57
N LEU A 282 -10.96 13.47 -7.35
CA LEU A 282 -10.77 14.89 -7.05
C LEU A 282 -9.29 15.16 -6.72
N PRO A 283 -8.84 16.42 -6.80
CA PRO A 283 -7.48 16.80 -6.39
C PRO A 283 -7.13 16.34 -4.97
N GLU A 284 -8.10 16.42 -4.05
CA GLU A 284 -7.96 16.02 -2.65
C GLU A 284 -7.58 14.53 -2.51
N ASP A 285 -8.17 13.64 -3.34
CA ASP A 285 -7.85 12.21 -3.30
C ASP A 285 -6.42 11.92 -3.69
N MET A 286 -5.84 12.75 -4.55
CA MET A 286 -4.45 12.63 -4.94
C MET A 286 -3.54 13.25 -3.90
N THR A 287 -3.82 14.47 -3.45
CA THR A 287 -2.98 15.19 -2.48
C THR A 287 -2.86 14.45 -1.15
N ASP A 288 -3.94 13.80 -0.69
CA ASP A 288 -3.95 13.00 0.55
C ASP A 288 -2.99 11.80 0.50
N LEU A 289 -2.67 11.32 -0.70
CA LEU A 289 -1.78 10.19 -0.94
C LEU A 289 -0.34 10.60 -1.24
N VAL A 290 -0.08 11.88 -1.53
CA VAL A 290 1.25 12.36 -1.92
C VAL A 290 2.34 12.02 -0.89
N PRO A 291 2.17 12.26 0.42
CA PRO A 291 3.19 11.89 1.40
C PRO A 291 3.46 10.38 1.41
N ASP A 292 2.39 9.58 1.43
CA ASP A 292 2.48 8.12 1.54
C ASP A 292 3.11 7.47 0.29
N VAL A 293 2.93 8.08 -0.89
CA VAL A 293 3.52 7.61 -2.15
C VAL A 293 4.95 8.14 -2.35
N LEU A 294 5.27 9.38 -1.96
CA LEU A 294 6.57 9.99 -2.28
C LEU A 294 7.64 9.79 -1.21
N ARG A 295 7.30 9.62 0.08
CA ARG A 295 8.29 9.67 1.18
C ARG A 295 9.43 8.66 1.06
N HIS A 296 9.16 7.50 0.48
CA HIS A 296 10.13 6.42 0.28
C HIS A 296 10.74 6.40 -1.13
N ARG A 297 10.46 7.44 -1.91
CA ARG A 297 10.96 7.61 -3.28
C ARG A 297 11.82 8.84 -3.47
N VAL A 298 11.96 9.66 -2.42
CA VAL A 298 12.80 10.85 -2.41
C VAL A 298 13.98 10.58 -1.50
N VAL A 299 15.16 10.47 -2.09
CA VAL A 299 16.42 10.25 -1.37
C VAL A 299 17.01 11.60 -1.01
N LEU A 300 17.12 11.86 0.29
CA LEU A 300 17.68 13.09 0.83
C LEU A 300 19.20 13.12 0.68
N SER A 301 19.74 14.32 0.48
CA SER A 301 21.19 14.54 0.52
C SER A 301 21.72 14.54 1.96
N TYR A 302 23.03 14.37 2.10
CA TYR A 302 23.69 14.49 3.40
C TYR A 302 23.44 15.86 4.06
N GLU A 303 23.43 16.94 3.27
CA GLU A 303 23.12 18.29 3.74
C GLU A 303 21.70 18.35 4.34
N ALA A 304 20.70 17.80 3.65
CA ALA A 304 19.33 17.75 4.15
C ALA A 304 19.22 16.96 5.47
N LEU A 305 19.92 15.82 5.57
CA LEU A 305 19.96 15.02 6.79
C LEU A 305 20.63 15.78 7.94
N SER A 306 21.72 16.51 7.66
CA SER A 306 22.44 17.32 8.65
C SER A 306 21.62 18.50 9.19
N GLU A 307 20.72 19.04 8.37
CA GLU A 307 19.74 20.07 8.77
C GLU A 307 18.48 19.49 9.45
N GLY A 308 18.40 18.16 9.60
CA GLY A 308 17.26 17.50 10.22
C GLY A 308 15.98 17.54 9.37
N LEU A 309 16.09 17.72 8.05
CA LEU A 309 14.94 17.70 7.15
C LEU A 309 14.43 16.27 6.95
N SER A 310 13.11 16.10 7.02
CA SER A 310 12.45 14.84 6.69
C SER A 310 11.95 14.84 5.24
N PRO A 311 11.77 13.64 4.63
CA PRO A 311 11.16 13.54 3.30
C PRO A 311 9.77 14.21 3.25
N ASP A 312 8.95 14.02 4.29
CA ASP A 312 7.62 14.61 4.39
C ASP A 312 7.65 16.14 4.42
N ALA A 313 8.61 16.75 5.14
CA ALA A 313 8.78 18.21 5.16
C ALA A 313 9.18 18.75 3.77
N LEU A 314 10.03 18.03 3.05
CA LEU A 314 10.45 18.41 1.71
C LEU A 314 9.31 18.27 0.69
N ILE A 315 8.55 17.18 0.77
CA ILE A 315 7.36 16.94 -0.05
C ILE A 315 6.32 18.03 0.18
N ALA A 316 6.08 18.43 1.44
CA ALA A 316 5.17 19.51 1.76
C ALA A 316 5.58 20.83 1.07
N LYS A 317 6.86 21.20 1.10
CA LYS A 317 7.37 22.40 0.40
C LYS A 317 7.12 22.34 -1.11
N ILE A 318 7.31 21.17 -1.73
CA ILE A 318 7.04 20.94 -3.16
C ILE A 318 5.55 21.10 -3.46
N MET A 319 4.67 20.53 -2.63
CA MET A 319 3.21 20.64 -2.79
C MET A 319 2.73 22.09 -2.67
N THR A 320 3.33 22.91 -1.81
CA THR A 320 2.97 24.33 -1.70
C THR A 320 3.30 25.13 -2.96
N LYS A 321 4.33 24.74 -3.70
CA LYS A 321 4.73 25.41 -4.95
C LYS A 321 3.99 24.90 -6.18
N ILE A 322 3.58 23.64 -6.19
CA ILE A 322 2.86 23.04 -7.30
C ILE A 322 1.39 23.03 -6.95
N SER A 323 0.66 24.01 -7.47
CA SER A 323 -0.77 24.12 -7.28
C SER A 323 -1.50 22.90 -7.85
N SER A 324 -2.43 22.36 -7.06
CA SER A 324 -3.39 21.37 -7.52
C SER A 324 -4.33 21.99 -8.56
N PRO A 325 -4.84 21.20 -9.52
CA PRO A 325 -5.83 21.69 -10.46
C PRO A 325 -7.13 22.04 -9.72
N ALA A 326 -7.84 23.03 -10.25
CA ALA A 326 -9.14 23.45 -9.71
C ALA A 326 -10.17 22.32 -9.81
N LYS A 327 -11.18 22.32 -8.93
CA LYS A 327 -12.23 21.30 -8.93
C LYS A 327 -13.01 21.40 -10.26
N PRO A 328 -13.23 20.28 -10.98
CA PRO A 328 -13.92 20.29 -12.27
C PRO A 328 -15.29 20.99 -12.27
N LEU A 329 -16.00 20.98 -11.13
CA LEU A 329 -17.35 21.56 -10.97
C LEU A 329 -17.38 23.02 -10.50
N GLU A 330 -16.26 23.61 -10.08
CA GLU A 330 -16.23 25.04 -9.69
C GLU A 330 -16.07 25.96 -10.91
N HIS A 331 -15.52 25.45 -12.01
CA HIS A 331 -15.29 26.23 -13.23
C HIS A 331 -16.58 26.67 -13.94
N GLU A 332 -17.68 25.91 -13.84
CA GLU A 332 -18.97 26.32 -14.43
C GLU A 332 -19.67 27.43 -13.63
N ARG A 333 -19.37 27.59 -12.33
CA ARG A 333 -19.94 28.66 -11.50
C ARG A 333 -19.16 29.96 -11.53
N LEU A 334 -17.88 29.94 -11.90
CA LEU A 334 -17.04 31.13 -12.04
C LEU A 334 -17.02 31.69 -13.47
N ALA A 335 -17.56 30.94 -14.44
CA ALA A 335 -17.67 31.33 -15.84
C ALA A 335 -19.10 31.72 -16.28
N ALA A 336 -20.05 31.79 -15.34
CA ALA A 336 -21.44 32.23 -15.53
C ALA A 336 -21.71 33.50 -14.71
#